data_AF-A0A197K3V2-F1
#
_entry.id   AF-A0A197K3V2-F1
#
_cell.length_a   1.000
_cell.length_b   1.000
_cell.length_c   1.000
_cell.angle_alpha   90.00
_cell.angle_beta   90.00
_cell.angle_gamma   90.00
#
_symmetry.space_group_name_H-M   'P 1'
#
loop_
_entity.id
_entity.type
_entity.pdbx_description
1 polymer ?
#
loop_
_entity_poly.entity_id
_entity_poly.type
_entity_poly.pdbx_seq_one_letter_code
_entity_poly.pdbx_strand_id
1 'polypeptide(L)'
;MTKRQSPTPAATKDVDMTPTDQAAKKVKTADSGFTYAQDEYKITCDFLKNSRFEVLYMATRARAEIIRHLLEYVGANYKSVTPVDWPAGKKDTPFGVLPVLTHIKPDGEKFVVSEVPALTRYLGRLFSLAGKNFEEDALLDACLHSACDNVLNVMMMEIWMKPDPKEKANIDKAFQNMAPFFDGLEKYLVKNGSNGYLLGEKTTYPEFAWFEWIHYFSDEYPEHMKTFISQDHRPATFKMFKRLESNPRISAYIKGGRWEHRPATPLEGMYSAGVMTNDWEKSLEFYHKTLGFELVMNVEVTGQNGARYMEYFVNSGEKTKFTVYYGGPDSNCAGQNKAGISFGVKDMQGTYDSLVKKGVKFSMPPTKMPWGTMAQMEDPDGNSLTLNGL
;
A
#
# COMPACT_ATOMS: atom_id res chain seq x y z
N MET A 1 22.69 -14.24 -18.80
CA MET A 1 21.61 -13.22 -18.89
C MET A 1 20.30 -13.85 -18.43
N THR A 2 19.88 -13.61 -17.19
CA THR A 2 18.63 -14.19 -16.66
C THR A 2 17.89 -13.10 -15.89
N LYS A 3 16.77 -12.66 -16.47
CA LYS A 3 15.91 -11.60 -15.93
C LYS A 3 15.14 -12.16 -14.72
N ARG A 4 15.31 -11.59 -13.53
CA ARG A 4 14.23 -11.62 -12.50
C ARG A 4 13.37 -10.37 -12.68
N GLN A 5 12.07 -10.57 -12.79
CA GLN A 5 11.10 -9.54 -13.16
C GLN A 5 10.68 -8.74 -11.92
N SER A 6 10.91 -7.43 -11.95
CA SER A 6 10.27 -6.48 -11.03
C SER A 6 8.85 -6.16 -11.52
N PRO A 7 7.79 -6.31 -10.71
CA PRO A 7 6.43 -6.15 -11.21
C PRO A 7 5.84 -4.75 -10.86
N THR A 8 5.67 -3.89 -11.87
CA THR A 8 5.29 -2.45 -11.79
C THR A 8 3.85 -2.19 -11.31
N PRO A 9 3.52 -1.12 -10.56
CA PRO A 9 2.20 -0.93 -9.91
C PRO A 9 1.14 -0.27 -10.81
N ALA A 10 -0.11 -0.35 -10.33
CA ALA A 10 -1.28 0.34 -10.88
C ALA A 10 -1.93 1.22 -9.79
N ALA A 11 -2.94 1.98 -10.18
CA ALA A 11 -3.47 3.10 -9.42
C ALA A 11 -4.40 2.77 -8.24
N THR A 12 -4.72 3.83 -7.50
CA THR A 12 -4.42 3.85 -6.06
C THR A 12 -5.35 4.81 -5.32
N LYS A 13 -6.37 4.28 -4.65
CA LYS A 13 -7.16 5.06 -3.69
C LYS A 13 -6.38 5.21 -2.38
N ASP A 14 -5.63 6.30 -2.30
CA ASP A 14 -5.61 7.20 -1.13
C ASP A 14 -6.40 6.71 0.10
N VAL A 15 -5.69 6.08 1.04
CA VAL A 15 -6.26 5.67 2.33
C VAL A 15 -6.21 6.85 3.30
N ASP A 16 -7.36 7.25 3.86
CA ASP A 16 -7.41 8.18 4.98
C ASP A 16 -6.88 7.48 6.23
N MET A 17 -5.72 7.94 6.71
CA MET A 17 -5.03 7.37 7.86
C MET A 17 -5.28 8.17 9.15
N THR A 18 -6.23 9.12 9.13
CA THR A 18 -6.58 9.90 10.33
C THR A 18 -6.88 8.97 11.52
N PRO A 19 -6.25 9.18 12.69
CA PRO A 19 -6.56 8.40 13.87
C PRO A 19 -8.01 8.66 14.31
N THR A 20 -8.89 7.66 14.16
CA THR A 20 -10.19 7.69 14.82
C THR A 20 -9.99 7.47 16.32
N ASP A 21 -9.99 8.58 17.05
CA ASP A 21 -9.65 8.74 18.49
C ASP A 21 -10.50 7.88 19.47
N GLN A 22 -11.43 7.07 18.93
CA GLN A 22 -12.21 6.08 19.65
C GLN A 22 -11.46 4.75 19.85
N ALA A 23 -10.52 4.38 18.97
CA ALA A 23 -9.76 3.13 19.09
C ALA A 23 -8.77 3.17 20.27
N ALA A 24 -8.08 4.31 20.46
CA ALA A 24 -7.14 4.51 21.57
C ALA A 24 -7.80 4.42 22.96
N LYS A 25 -9.11 4.71 23.06
CA LYS A 25 -9.85 4.72 24.34
C LYS A 25 -10.28 3.34 24.84
N LYS A 26 -10.02 2.25 24.11
CA LYS A 26 -10.51 0.89 24.44
C LYS A 26 -9.42 -0.18 24.64
N VAL A 27 -8.14 0.15 24.50
CA VAL A 27 -7.07 -0.83 24.76
C VAL A 27 -6.78 -0.91 26.25
N LYS A 28 -7.31 -1.94 26.93
CA LYS A 28 -6.69 -2.41 28.17
C LYS A 28 -5.29 -2.92 27.82
N THR A 29 -4.27 -2.36 28.46
CA THR A 29 -2.88 -2.81 28.34
C THR A 29 -2.77 -4.24 28.87
N ALA A 30 -2.63 -5.22 27.98
CA ALA A 30 -2.24 -6.57 28.35
C ALA A 30 -0.74 -6.61 28.69
N ASP A 31 -0.34 -7.53 29.57
CA ASP A 31 1.00 -7.64 30.15
C ASP A 31 2.12 -7.95 29.13
N SER A 32 2.55 -6.94 28.39
CA SER A 32 3.98 -6.78 28.08
C SER A 32 4.57 -5.87 29.16
N GLY A 33 5.51 -6.37 29.96
CA GLY A 33 6.06 -5.73 31.18
C GLY A 33 6.90 -4.46 30.97
N PHE A 34 6.55 -3.64 29.97
CA PHE A 34 7.25 -2.45 29.52
C PHE A 34 6.25 -1.33 29.20
N THR A 35 5.48 -0.89 30.20
CA THR A 35 4.55 0.25 30.09
C THR A 35 5.24 1.57 30.45
N TYR A 36 5.77 2.25 29.44
CA TYR A 36 6.38 3.58 29.59
C TYR A 36 5.31 4.68 29.46
N ALA A 37 4.70 5.08 30.57
CA ALA A 37 3.67 6.13 30.59
C ALA A 37 4.12 7.51 30.06
N GLN A 38 5.44 7.72 29.91
CA GLN A 38 6.03 8.93 29.36
C GLN A 38 6.23 8.88 27.83
N ASP A 39 6.00 7.73 27.19
CA ASP A 39 6.24 7.50 25.75
C ASP A 39 4.97 7.67 24.89
N GLU A 40 3.94 8.33 25.45
CA GLU A 40 2.76 8.78 24.72
C GLU A 40 2.95 10.21 24.19
N TYR A 41 3.33 10.34 22.92
CA TYR A 41 3.44 11.64 22.29
C TYR A 41 2.08 12.35 22.17
N LYS A 42 2.02 13.64 22.53
CA LYS A 42 0.81 14.47 22.45
C LYS A 42 1.11 15.77 21.70
N ILE A 43 0.44 15.97 20.57
CA ILE A 43 0.53 17.21 19.79
C ILE A 43 -0.23 18.31 20.54
N THR A 44 0.50 19.21 21.19
CA THR A 44 -0.07 20.28 22.03
C THR A 44 -0.28 21.60 21.29
N CYS A 45 0.60 21.95 20.34
CA CYS A 45 0.52 23.22 19.61
C CYS A 45 -0.46 23.17 18.43
N ASP A 46 -1.20 24.26 18.23
CA ASP A 46 -2.27 24.30 17.22
C ASP A 46 -1.75 24.30 15.78
N PHE A 47 -0.50 24.71 15.56
CA PHE A 47 0.16 24.57 14.26
C PHE A 47 0.16 23.10 13.82
N LEU A 48 0.71 22.18 14.64
CA LEU A 48 0.83 20.77 14.30
C LEU A 48 -0.52 20.01 14.35
N LYS A 49 -1.51 20.47 15.12
CA LYS A 49 -2.88 19.90 15.08
C LYS A 49 -3.58 20.18 13.74
N ASN A 50 -3.29 21.33 13.14
CA ASN A 50 -3.91 21.77 11.88
C ASN A 50 -3.04 21.47 10.64
N SER A 51 -1.77 21.09 10.84
CA SER A 51 -0.91 20.50 9.82
C SER A 51 -1.44 19.16 9.31
N ARG A 52 -1.12 18.85 8.04
CA ARG A 52 -1.42 17.56 7.40
C ARG A 52 -0.19 17.08 6.64
N PHE A 53 -0.01 15.77 6.53
CA PHE A 53 1.14 15.17 5.83
C PHE A 53 0.69 14.19 4.75
N GLU A 54 1.35 14.20 3.60
CA GLU A 54 1.17 13.19 2.55
C GLU A 54 2.50 12.47 2.34
N VAL A 55 2.49 11.13 2.43
CA VAL A 55 3.66 10.28 2.20
C VAL A 55 3.47 9.56 0.86
N LEU A 56 4.12 10.05 -0.19
CA LEU A 56 4.12 9.42 -1.51
C LEU A 56 5.15 8.31 -1.54
N TYR A 57 4.69 7.06 -1.69
CA TYR A 57 5.54 5.89 -1.86
C TYR A 57 4.80 4.74 -2.53
N MET A 58 5.54 3.74 -3.00
CA MET A 58 4.96 2.48 -3.46
C MET A 58 4.00 1.86 -2.42
N ALA A 59 3.02 1.07 -2.88
CA ALA A 59 2.07 0.33 -2.03
C ALA A 59 2.72 -0.89 -1.33
N THR A 60 3.87 -0.65 -0.71
CA THR A 60 4.66 -1.60 0.07
C THR A 60 5.27 -0.86 1.26
N ARG A 61 5.73 -1.63 2.24
CA ARG A 61 6.38 -1.22 3.48
C ARG A 61 7.67 -0.43 3.19
N ALA A 62 8.81 -1.11 3.22
CA ALA A 62 10.14 -0.64 2.82
C ALA A 62 10.46 0.79 3.33
N ARG A 63 11.21 1.57 2.54
CA ARG A 63 11.81 2.85 2.98
C ARG A 63 10.84 3.93 3.49
N ALA A 64 9.55 3.85 3.17
CA ALA A 64 8.56 4.80 3.68
C ALA A 64 7.98 4.39 5.04
N GLU A 65 8.12 3.14 5.47
CA GLU A 65 7.52 2.68 6.73
C GLU A 65 8.14 3.39 7.95
N ILE A 66 9.43 3.73 7.88
CA ILE A 66 10.13 4.58 8.87
C ILE A 66 9.35 5.88 9.12
N ILE A 67 8.89 6.52 8.05
CA ILE A 67 8.13 7.78 8.09
C ILE A 67 6.72 7.55 8.62
N ARG A 68 6.07 6.46 8.22
CA ARG A 68 4.73 6.07 8.70
C ARG A 68 4.75 5.78 10.20
N HIS A 69 5.70 4.98 10.70
CA HIS A 69 5.86 4.69 12.12
C HIS A 69 6.08 5.96 12.95
N LEU A 70 6.91 6.91 12.48
CA LEU A 70 7.09 8.19 13.16
C LEU A 70 5.77 8.98 13.23
N LEU A 71 5.05 9.13 12.10
CA LEU A 71 3.78 9.86 12.03
C LEU A 71 2.68 9.21 12.88
N GLU A 72 2.60 7.87 12.88
CA GLU A 72 1.69 7.09 13.73
C GLU A 72 2.04 7.27 15.21
N TYR A 73 3.31 7.16 15.60
CA TYR A 73 3.76 7.38 16.98
C TYR A 73 3.36 8.76 17.51
N VAL A 74 3.59 9.83 16.74
CA VAL A 74 3.20 11.19 17.15
C VAL A 74 1.69 11.46 17.05
N GLY A 75 0.94 10.60 16.34
CA GLY A 75 -0.49 10.78 16.09
C GLY A 75 -0.79 11.91 15.10
N ALA A 76 0.09 12.13 14.12
CA ALA A 76 -0.07 13.17 13.11
C ALA A 76 -1.21 12.84 12.13
N ASN A 77 -1.90 13.86 11.65
CA ASN A 77 -2.83 13.73 10.54
C ASN A 77 -2.03 13.52 9.25
N TYR A 78 -2.02 12.29 8.72
CA TYR A 78 -1.34 11.99 7.47
C TYR A 78 -2.14 11.08 6.56
N LYS A 79 -1.63 10.93 5.33
CA LYS A 79 -2.19 10.13 4.25
C LYS A 79 -1.05 9.42 3.52
N SER A 80 -1.16 8.12 3.29
CA SER A 80 -0.20 7.38 2.46
C SER A 80 -0.72 7.33 1.03
N VAL A 81 0.00 7.98 0.12
CA VAL A 81 -0.33 8.08 -1.31
C VAL A 81 0.58 7.13 -2.08
N THR A 82 0.07 6.48 -3.13
CA THR A 82 0.88 5.67 -4.03
C THR A 82 0.79 6.19 -5.45
N PRO A 83 1.93 6.35 -6.16
CA PRO A 83 1.93 6.90 -7.52
C PRO A 83 1.14 6.01 -8.49
N VAL A 84 0.30 6.65 -9.30
CA VAL A 84 -0.47 6.07 -10.40
C VAL A 84 0.46 5.48 -11.46
N ASP A 85 1.37 6.32 -11.97
CA ASP A 85 2.44 5.98 -12.90
C ASP A 85 3.75 6.56 -12.34
N TRP A 86 4.59 5.69 -11.76
CA TRP A 86 5.89 6.12 -11.24
C TRP A 86 6.89 6.52 -12.35
N PRO A 87 7.09 5.73 -13.43
CA PRO A 87 7.90 6.14 -14.57
C PRO A 87 7.62 7.57 -15.06
N ALA A 88 6.35 7.96 -15.22
CA ALA A 88 5.97 9.31 -15.63
C ALA A 88 6.16 10.35 -14.50
N GLY A 89 5.70 10.03 -13.29
CA GLY A 89 5.72 10.94 -12.13
C GLY A 89 7.10 11.23 -11.53
N LYS A 90 8.15 10.49 -11.91
CA LYS A 90 9.54 10.73 -11.47
C LYS A 90 9.96 12.18 -11.58
N LYS A 91 9.80 12.77 -12.76
CA LYS A 91 10.23 14.15 -13.06
C LYS A 91 9.57 15.21 -12.15
N ASP A 92 8.41 14.88 -11.57
CA ASP A 92 7.59 15.77 -10.75
C ASP A 92 7.93 15.62 -9.25
N THR A 93 8.88 14.74 -8.88
CA THR A 93 9.38 14.54 -7.51
C THR A 93 10.79 15.11 -7.33
N PRO A 94 11.15 15.62 -6.13
CA PRO A 94 12.53 16.05 -5.86
C PRO A 94 13.52 14.90 -6.09
N PHE A 95 14.53 15.16 -6.92
CA PHE A 95 15.57 14.22 -7.36
C PHE A 95 15.09 12.98 -8.16
N GLY A 96 13.79 12.86 -8.48
CA GLY A 96 13.26 11.70 -9.20
C GLY A 96 13.19 10.40 -8.37
N VAL A 97 13.06 10.52 -7.05
CA VAL A 97 13.09 9.37 -6.11
C VAL A 97 11.91 9.37 -5.14
N LEU A 98 11.72 8.24 -4.45
CA LEU A 98 10.70 8.01 -3.41
C LEU A 98 11.37 7.43 -2.16
N PRO A 99 10.88 7.71 -0.94
CA PRO A 99 9.66 8.46 -0.63
C PRO A 99 9.78 9.98 -0.75
N VAL A 100 8.61 10.61 -0.95
CA VAL A 100 8.43 12.06 -0.82
C VAL A 100 7.43 12.34 0.30
N LEU A 101 7.72 13.36 1.11
CA LEU A 101 6.82 13.90 2.12
C LEU A 101 6.35 15.29 1.68
N THR A 102 5.05 15.50 1.65
CA THR A 102 4.43 16.84 1.59
C THR A 102 3.91 17.18 2.98
N HIS A 103 4.43 18.23 3.61
CA HIS A 103 3.82 18.85 4.78
C HIS A 103 2.98 20.05 4.33
N ILE A 104 1.67 19.95 4.55
CA ILE A 104 0.69 21.01 4.31
C ILE A 104 0.50 21.75 5.63
N LYS A 105 0.94 23.00 5.70
CA LYS A 105 0.82 23.88 6.87
C LYS A 105 -0.63 24.38 7.04
N PRO A 106 -1.00 24.95 8.21
CA PRO A 106 -2.37 25.45 8.47
C PRO A 106 -2.83 26.58 7.53
N ASP A 107 -1.90 27.34 6.96
CA ASP A 107 -2.15 28.40 5.95
C ASP A 107 -2.31 27.86 4.52
N GLY A 108 -2.11 26.56 4.31
CA GLY A 108 -2.12 25.89 3.01
C GLY A 108 -0.77 25.85 2.29
N GLU A 109 0.29 26.45 2.85
CA GLU A 109 1.64 26.35 2.28
C GLU A 109 2.12 24.89 2.28
N LYS A 110 2.71 24.44 1.17
CA LYS A 110 3.22 23.09 1.01
C LYS A 110 4.75 23.07 1.03
N PHE A 111 5.33 22.40 2.02
CA PHE A 111 6.74 22.02 2.02
C PHE A 111 6.88 20.58 1.49
N VAL A 112 7.67 20.39 0.44
CA VAL A 112 7.89 19.08 -0.21
C VAL A 112 9.36 18.69 -0.07
N VAL A 113 9.61 17.48 0.43
CA VAL A 113 10.97 16.97 0.67
C VAL A 113 11.09 15.50 0.27
N SER A 114 12.29 15.10 -0.15
CA SER A 114 12.68 13.74 -0.53
C SER A 114 13.91 13.30 0.28
N GLU A 115 14.32 12.05 0.13
CA GLU A 115 15.37 11.32 0.89
C GLU A 115 15.01 10.94 2.34
N VAL A 116 15.03 9.64 2.63
CA VAL A 116 14.60 9.06 3.92
C VAL A 116 15.28 9.72 5.13
N PRO A 117 16.62 9.97 5.15
CA PRO A 117 17.24 10.62 6.29
C PRO A 117 16.76 12.06 6.48
N ALA A 118 16.52 12.80 5.38
CA ALA A 118 16.04 14.16 5.43
C ALA A 118 14.58 14.25 5.90
N LEU A 119 13.69 13.38 5.40
CA LEU A 119 12.30 13.26 5.87
C LEU A 119 12.25 12.94 7.37
N THR A 120 13.00 11.93 7.80
CA THR A 120 12.98 11.43 9.19
C THR A 120 13.51 12.49 10.15
N ARG A 121 14.61 13.17 9.80
CA ARG A 121 15.18 14.28 10.57
C ARG A 121 14.26 15.51 10.59
N TYR A 122 13.61 15.84 9.47
CA TYR A 122 12.66 16.95 9.38
C TYR A 122 11.49 16.74 10.35
N LEU A 123 10.83 15.59 10.28
CA LEU A 123 9.76 15.22 11.20
C LEU A 123 10.27 15.10 12.64
N GLY A 124 11.46 14.54 12.84
CA GLY A 124 12.12 14.45 14.14
C GLY A 124 12.28 15.81 14.82
N ARG A 125 12.77 16.82 14.10
CA ARG A 125 12.87 18.19 14.62
C ARG A 125 11.50 18.85 14.78
N LEU A 126 10.60 18.68 13.81
CA LEU A 126 9.24 19.23 13.85
C LEU A 126 8.43 18.78 15.06
N PHE A 127 8.62 17.53 15.49
CA PHE A 127 7.97 16.92 16.66
C PHE A 127 8.87 16.86 17.91
N SER A 128 10.01 17.58 17.96
CA SER A 128 10.92 17.62 19.13
C SER A 128 11.54 16.27 19.56
N LEU A 129 11.62 15.32 18.64
CA LEU A 129 12.27 14.01 18.78
C LEU A 129 13.78 14.05 18.42
N ALA A 130 14.36 15.24 18.34
CA ALA A 130 15.78 15.50 18.06
C ALA A 130 16.60 15.71 19.35
N GLY A 131 17.92 15.88 19.24
CA GLY A 131 18.81 16.20 20.36
C GLY A 131 18.59 17.63 20.87
N LYS A 132 19.22 17.99 22.00
CA LYS A 132 19.17 19.37 22.54
C LYS A 132 20.37 20.24 22.14
N ASN A 133 21.38 19.65 21.51
CA ASN A 133 22.64 20.29 21.09
C ASN A 133 23.18 19.60 19.81
N PHE A 134 24.24 20.15 19.24
CA PHE A 134 24.82 19.67 17.98
C PHE A 134 25.43 18.27 18.10
N GLU A 135 26.04 17.96 19.24
CA GLU A 135 26.68 16.67 19.51
C GLU A 135 25.66 15.52 19.60
N GLU A 136 24.51 15.77 20.21
CA GLU A 136 23.38 14.85 20.25
C GLU A 136 22.73 14.68 18.88
N ASP A 137 22.48 15.77 18.15
CA ASP A 137 21.95 15.68 16.79
C ASP A 137 22.90 14.91 15.85
N ALA A 138 24.21 15.11 15.97
CA ALA A 138 25.22 14.38 15.20
C ALA A 138 25.25 12.87 15.54
N LEU A 139 25.03 12.51 16.81
CA LEU A 139 24.89 11.10 17.23
C LEU A 139 23.62 10.48 16.64
N LEU A 140 22.48 11.15 16.76
CA LEU A 140 21.21 10.68 16.20
C LEU A 140 21.29 10.54 14.68
N ASP A 141 22.00 11.44 14.01
CA ASP A 141 22.26 11.37 12.57
C ASP A 141 23.15 10.18 12.18
N ALA A 142 24.24 9.93 12.92
CA ALA A 142 25.07 8.74 12.70
C ALA A 142 24.28 7.43 12.88
N CYS A 143 23.36 7.38 13.86
CA CYS A 143 22.45 6.25 14.05
C CYS A 143 21.42 6.13 12.92
N LEU A 144 20.85 7.24 12.42
CA LEU A 144 19.89 7.25 11.30
C LEU A 144 20.55 6.79 10.00
N HIS A 145 21.72 7.33 9.66
CA HIS A 145 22.48 6.96 8.46
C HIS A 145 22.98 5.52 8.52
N SER A 146 23.35 5.00 9.70
CA SER A 146 23.68 3.57 9.84
C SER A 146 22.50 2.65 9.49
N ALA A 147 21.28 3.01 9.87
CA ALA A 147 20.08 2.26 9.46
C ALA A 147 19.71 2.48 7.99
N CYS A 148 19.76 3.72 7.49
CA CYS A 148 19.27 4.06 6.14
C CYS A 148 20.26 3.68 5.04
N ASP A 149 21.56 3.71 5.30
CA ASP A 149 22.61 3.48 4.31
C ASP A 149 23.29 2.13 4.54
N ASN A 150 23.86 1.88 5.73
CA ASN A 150 24.69 0.69 5.96
C ASN A 150 23.87 -0.62 5.99
N VAL A 151 22.81 -0.68 6.80
CA VAL A 151 21.92 -1.87 6.85
C VAL A 151 21.23 -2.08 5.50
N LEU A 152 20.76 -1.01 4.85
CA LEU A 152 20.15 -1.07 3.51
C LEU A 152 21.13 -1.61 2.46
N ASN A 153 22.39 -1.15 2.47
CA ASN A 153 23.41 -1.60 1.52
C ASN A 153 23.74 -3.08 1.68
N VAL A 154 23.80 -3.61 2.91
CA VAL A 154 23.98 -5.05 3.13
C VAL A 154 22.77 -5.83 2.60
N MET A 155 21.54 -5.39 2.90
CA MET A 155 20.32 -6.01 2.38
C MET A 155 20.24 -6.01 0.86
N MET A 156 20.60 -4.90 0.22
CA MET A 156 20.71 -4.78 -1.24
C MET A 156 21.73 -5.78 -1.81
N MET A 157 22.98 -5.74 -1.33
CA MET A 157 24.10 -6.46 -1.95
C MET A 157 24.15 -7.95 -1.60
N GLU A 158 23.75 -8.33 -0.38
CA GLU A 158 23.83 -9.70 0.10
C GLU A 158 22.50 -10.46 0.00
N ILE A 159 21.36 -9.79 -0.18
CA ILE A 159 20.06 -10.47 -0.33
C ILE A 159 19.35 -10.06 -1.64
N TRP A 160 18.88 -8.81 -1.77
CA TRP A 160 17.91 -8.45 -2.81
C TRP A 160 18.47 -8.43 -4.24
N MET A 161 19.77 -8.17 -4.42
CA MET A 161 20.45 -8.25 -5.73
C MET A 161 21.03 -9.64 -6.05
N LYS A 162 20.91 -10.63 -5.15
CA LYS A 162 21.39 -12.00 -5.41
C LYS A 162 20.49 -12.73 -6.43
N PRO A 163 21.04 -13.68 -7.21
CA PRO A 163 20.25 -14.53 -8.09
C PRO A 163 19.17 -15.33 -7.34
N ASP A 164 19.40 -15.69 -6.08
CA ASP A 164 18.36 -16.17 -5.17
C ASP A 164 18.41 -15.49 -3.79
N PRO A 165 17.48 -14.56 -3.49
CA PRO A 165 17.36 -13.90 -2.19
C PRO A 165 16.93 -14.82 -1.03
N LYS A 166 16.57 -16.08 -1.30
CA LYS A 166 16.20 -17.08 -0.28
C LYS A 166 17.33 -18.06 0.05
N GLU A 167 18.47 -17.96 -0.62
CA GLU A 167 19.62 -18.81 -0.37
C GLU A 167 20.17 -18.58 1.05
N LYS A 168 20.19 -19.63 1.88
CA LYS A 168 20.57 -19.53 3.29
C LYS A 168 21.95 -18.89 3.49
N ALA A 169 22.95 -19.24 2.67
CA ALA A 169 24.30 -18.70 2.78
C ALA A 169 24.36 -17.17 2.56
N ASN A 170 23.51 -16.64 1.67
CA ASN A 170 23.38 -15.20 1.44
C ASN A 170 22.74 -14.50 2.65
N ILE A 171 21.71 -15.09 3.25
CA ILE A 171 21.04 -14.58 4.45
C ILE A 171 22.00 -14.62 5.65
N ASP A 172 22.65 -15.76 5.92
CA ASP A 172 23.63 -15.94 7.00
C ASP A 172 24.76 -14.88 6.89
N LYS A 173 25.27 -14.66 5.68
CA LYS A 173 26.29 -13.63 5.40
C LYS A 173 25.75 -12.21 5.58
N ALA A 174 24.51 -11.93 5.20
CA ALA A 174 23.89 -10.62 5.42
C ALA A 174 23.79 -10.31 6.92
N PHE A 175 23.32 -11.25 7.75
CA PHE A 175 23.28 -11.07 9.21
C PHE A 175 24.69 -10.91 9.82
N GLN A 176 25.69 -11.66 9.36
CA GLN A 176 27.09 -11.46 9.76
C GLN A 176 27.60 -10.05 9.41
N ASN A 177 27.33 -9.57 8.19
CA ASN A 177 27.74 -8.24 7.74
C ASN A 177 26.96 -7.10 8.41
N MET A 178 25.73 -7.34 8.86
CA MET A 178 24.93 -6.37 9.62
C MET A 178 25.32 -6.30 11.10
N ALA A 179 25.85 -7.38 11.68
CA ALA A 179 26.17 -7.48 13.11
C ALA A 179 26.95 -6.27 13.67
N PRO A 180 28.01 -5.74 13.03
CA PRO A 180 28.75 -4.59 13.55
C PRO A 180 27.92 -3.30 13.68
N PHE A 181 26.91 -3.10 12.84
CA PHE A 181 26.03 -1.93 12.93
C PHE A 181 25.05 -2.06 14.10
N PHE A 182 24.52 -3.25 14.32
CA PHE A 182 23.68 -3.55 15.49
C PHE A 182 24.48 -3.55 16.80
N ASP A 183 25.73 -4.00 16.79
CA ASP A 183 26.65 -3.86 17.93
C ASP A 183 27.01 -2.39 18.21
N GLY A 184 27.05 -1.56 17.17
CA GLY A 184 27.18 -0.11 17.27
C GLY A 184 25.97 0.52 17.97
N LEU A 185 24.75 0.19 17.51
CA LEU A 185 23.50 0.63 18.15
C LEU A 185 23.43 0.19 19.62
N GLU A 186 23.71 -1.08 19.90
CA GLU A 186 23.70 -1.63 21.26
C GLU A 186 24.63 -0.85 22.19
N LYS A 187 25.84 -0.49 21.74
CA LYS A 187 26.78 0.33 22.51
C LYS A 187 26.24 1.72 22.84
N TYR A 188 25.50 2.36 21.94
CA TYR A 188 24.86 3.66 22.22
C TYR A 188 23.72 3.51 23.24
N LEU A 189 22.86 2.49 23.09
CA LEU A 189 21.77 2.20 24.03
C LEU A 189 22.30 1.84 25.44
N VAL A 190 23.37 1.03 25.51
CA VAL A 190 24.07 0.70 26.78
C VAL A 190 24.71 1.94 27.39
N LYS A 191 25.33 2.82 26.59
CA LYS A 191 25.88 4.11 27.06
C LYS A 191 24.78 5.03 27.60
N ASN A 192 23.56 4.95 27.07
CA ASN A 192 22.37 5.63 27.59
C ASN A 192 21.70 4.86 28.76
N GLY A 193 22.40 3.89 29.37
CA GLY A 193 21.95 3.18 30.57
C GLY A 193 20.97 2.03 30.31
N SER A 194 20.83 1.55 29.07
CA SER A 194 19.91 0.47 28.69
C SER A 194 18.47 0.72 29.15
N ASN A 195 18.04 1.98 29.21
CA ASN A 195 16.72 2.37 29.72
C ASN A 195 15.58 2.09 28.72
N GLY A 196 15.91 1.82 27.46
CA GLY A 196 15.00 1.58 26.34
C GLY A 196 14.99 2.69 25.30
N TYR A 197 15.64 3.82 25.57
CA TYR A 197 15.79 4.95 24.66
C TYR A 197 17.24 5.06 24.17
N LEU A 198 17.43 5.47 22.92
CA LEU A 198 18.75 5.76 22.35
C LEU A 198 19.43 6.96 23.01
N LEU A 199 18.66 7.96 23.46
CA LEU A 199 19.19 9.19 24.03
C LEU A 199 18.25 9.78 25.09
N GLY A 200 18.77 9.98 26.31
CA GLY A 200 18.00 10.49 27.44
C GLY A 200 16.86 9.55 27.81
N GLU A 201 15.69 10.10 28.10
CA GLU A 201 14.49 9.36 28.54
C GLU A 201 13.28 9.59 27.61
N LYS A 202 13.53 9.84 26.32
CA LYS A 202 12.50 10.12 25.31
C LYS A 202 12.75 9.39 23.99
N THR A 203 11.69 9.10 23.24
CA THR A 203 11.80 8.64 21.85
C THR A 203 12.55 9.66 20.98
N THR A 204 13.44 9.17 20.12
CA THR A 204 14.16 9.97 19.13
C THR A 204 13.99 9.45 17.70
N TYR A 205 14.11 10.33 16.71
CA TYR A 205 13.81 10.01 15.31
C TYR A 205 14.59 8.83 14.66
N PRO A 206 15.86 8.50 14.99
CA PRO A 206 16.52 7.33 14.38
C PRO A 206 15.94 6.01 14.87
N GLU A 207 15.28 5.96 16.03
CA GLU A 207 14.77 4.70 16.59
C GLU A 207 13.70 4.06 15.70
N PHE A 208 12.93 4.86 14.93
CA PHE A 208 11.95 4.33 13.96
C PHE A 208 12.62 3.58 12.80
N ALA A 209 13.82 3.98 12.39
CA ALA A 209 14.56 3.30 11.32
C ALA A 209 15.09 1.94 11.79
N TRP A 210 15.55 1.86 13.04
CA TRP A 210 15.99 0.62 13.66
C TRP A 210 14.80 -0.29 14.01
N PHE A 211 13.72 0.26 14.57
CA PHE A 211 12.47 -0.46 14.81
C PHE A 211 11.94 -1.12 13.54
N GLU A 212 11.87 -0.38 12.43
CA GLU A 212 11.44 -0.89 11.13
C GLU A 212 12.30 -2.08 10.65
N TRP A 213 13.63 -1.97 10.73
CA TRP A 213 14.51 -3.09 10.36
C TRP A 213 14.31 -4.31 11.26
N ILE A 214 14.22 -4.12 12.58
CA ILE A 214 14.04 -5.22 13.55
C ILE A 214 12.69 -5.91 13.33
N HIS A 215 11.62 -5.15 13.10
CA HIS A 215 10.30 -5.68 12.75
C HIS A 215 10.35 -6.44 11.42
N TYR A 216 10.98 -5.87 10.37
CA TYR A 216 11.09 -6.52 9.05
C TYR A 216 11.88 -7.83 9.09
N PHE A 217 12.98 -7.87 9.85
CA PHE A 217 13.74 -9.11 10.03
C PHE A 217 13.01 -10.12 10.91
N SER A 218 12.15 -9.68 11.83
CA SER A 218 11.32 -10.59 12.64
C SER A 218 10.25 -11.28 11.79
N ASP A 219 9.71 -10.59 10.79
CA ASP A 219 8.73 -11.15 9.84
C ASP A 219 9.39 -12.09 8.81
N GLU A 220 10.47 -11.64 8.15
CA GLU A 220 11.08 -12.36 7.01
C GLU A 220 12.14 -13.39 7.42
N TYR A 221 12.81 -13.19 8.56
CA TYR A 221 13.93 -14.02 9.04
C TYR A 221 13.80 -14.40 10.53
N PRO A 222 12.65 -14.92 11.00
CA PRO A 222 12.37 -15.16 12.41
C PRO A 222 13.39 -16.09 13.09
N GLU A 223 13.93 -17.08 12.38
CA GLU A 223 14.95 -17.99 12.93
C GLU A 223 16.30 -17.31 13.19
N HIS A 224 16.72 -16.38 12.31
CA HIS A 224 17.91 -15.56 12.51
C HIS A 224 17.70 -14.58 13.67
N MET A 225 16.51 -13.98 13.77
CA MET A 225 16.23 -12.99 14.81
C MET A 225 16.30 -13.54 16.24
N LYS A 226 15.93 -14.82 16.46
CA LYS A 226 16.06 -15.49 17.78
C LYS A 226 17.47 -15.40 18.37
N THR A 227 18.51 -15.42 17.54
CA THR A 227 19.92 -15.33 17.96
C THR A 227 20.54 -13.97 17.68
N PHE A 228 19.91 -13.13 16.83
CA PHE A 228 20.43 -11.82 16.45
C PHE A 228 19.96 -10.68 17.36
N ILE A 229 18.73 -10.71 17.89
CA ILE A 229 18.24 -9.74 18.90
C ILE A 229 17.26 -10.43 19.85
N SER A 230 17.64 -10.56 21.12
CA SER A 230 16.88 -11.24 22.17
C SER A 230 17.15 -10.63 23.54
N GLN A 231 16.60 -11.22 24.61
CA GLN A 231 16.91 -10.82 25.99
C GLN A 231 18.37 -11.14 26.38
N ASP A 232 19.02 -12.08 25.70
CA ASP A 232 20.39 -12.52 26.00
C ASP A 232 21.43 -11.98 25.00
N HIS A 233 20.98 -11.57 23.80
CA HIS A 233 21.86 -11.02 22.76
C HIS A 233 21.32 -9.68 22.24
N ARG A 234 22.10 -8.61 22.47
CA ARG A 234 21.69 -7.19 22.27
C ARG A 234 20.43 -6.79 23.08
N PRO A 235 20.45 -7.00 24.42
CA PRO A 235 19.30 -6.74 25.28
C PRO A 235 18.81 -5.28 25.28
N ALA A 236 19.69 -4.29 25.11
CA ALA A 236 19.27 -2.89 25.10
C ALA A 236 18.51 -2.56 23.80
N THR A 237 18.96 -3.11 22.67
CA THR A 237 18.27 -3.05 21.37
C THR A 237 16.94 -3.79 21.40
N PHE A 238 16.89 -4.99 21.98
CA PHE A 238 15.65 -5.72 22.20
C PHE A 238 14.65 -4.90 23.02
N LYS A 239 15.10 -4.27 24.11
CA LYS A 239 14.26 -3.42 24.97
C LYS A 239 13.73 -2.17 24.24
N MET A 240 14.55 -1.51 23.42
CA MET A 240 14.13 -0.40 22.54
C MET A 240 13.05 -0.86 21.55
N PHE A 241 13.25 -2.01 20.90
CA PHE A 241 12.27 -2.58 19.98
C PHE A 241 10.94 -2.89 20.69
N LYS A 242 10.95 -3.62 21.82
CA LYS A 242 9.74 -3.98 22.56
C LYS A 242 8.97 -2.77 23.10
N ARG A 243 9.67 -1.67 23.46
CA ARG A 243 9.03 -0.40 23.84
C ARG A 243 8.24 0.23 22.68
N LEU A 244 8.85 0.32 21.49
CA LEU A 244 8.17 0.89 20.33
C LEU A 244 7.04 -0.03 19.81
N GLU A 245 7.21 -1.34 19.88
CA GLU A 245 6.19 -2.33 19.51
C GLU A 245 4.96 -2.30 20.45
N SER A 246 5.18 -2.05 21.75
CA SER A 246 4.12 -1.94 22.76
C SER A 246 3.42 -0.58 22.77
N ASN A 247 3.97 0.44 22.10
CA ASN A 247 3.34 1.76 22.00
C ASN A 247 1.93 1.65 21.39
N PRO A 248 0.87 2.23 22.01
CA PRO A 248 -0.51 2.01 21.59
C PRO A 248 -0.80 2.36 20.12
N ARG A 249 -0.18 3.42 19.56
CA ARG A 249 -0.42 3.82 18.17
C ARG A 249 0.33 2.93 17.18
N ILE A 250 1.61 2.63 17.45
CA ILE A 250 2.39 1.67 16.64
C ILE A 250 1.72 0.29 16.64
N SER A 251 1.34 -0.21 17.82
CA SER A 251 0.70 -1.52 17.96
C SER A 251 -0.68 -1.57 17.26
N ALA A 252 -1.45 -0.49 17.31
CA ALA A 252 -2.72 -0.38 16.58
C ALA A 252 -2.54 -0.27 15.06
N TYR A 253 -1.51 0.46 14.60
CA TYR A 253 -1.15 0.56 13.18
C TYR A 253 -0.78 -0.81 12.59
N ILE A 254 0.06 -1.57 13.31
CA ILE A 254 0.48 -2.92 12.92
C ILE A 254 -0.73 -3.87 13.00
N LYS A 255 -1.39 -4.02 14.15
CA LYS A 255 -2.52 -4.98 14.30
C LYS A 255 -3.74 -4.63 13.45
N GLY A 256 -3.91 -3.36 13.08
CA GLY A 256 -4.97 -2.89 12.19
C GLY A 256 -4.74 -3.19 10.70
N GLY A 257 -3.64 -3.87 10.34
CA GLY A 257 -3.39 -4.35 8.98
C GLY A 257 -3.10 -3.25 7.95
N ARG A 258 -3.00 -1.97 8.33
CA ARG A 258 -2.74 -0.84 7.40
C ARG A 258 -1.34 -0.88 6.75
N TRP A 259 -0.48 -1.76 7.25
CA TRP A 259 0.84 -2.09 6.71
C TRP A 259 0.82 -3.28 5.73
N GLU A 260 0.02 -4.33 6.01
CA GLU A 260 -0.20 -5.51 5.16
C GLU A 260 -1.16 -5.24 3.99
N HIS A 261 -2.34 -4.71 4.31
CA HIS A 261 -3.48 -4.60 3.42
C HIS A 261 -3.43 -3.26 2.69
N ARG A 262 -2.63 -3.23 1.62
CA ARG A 262 -2.68 -2.17 0.59
C ARG A 262 -3.17 -2.79 -0.72
N PRO A 263 -4.46 -3.23 -0.75
CA PRO A 263 -4.95 -4.15 -1.77
C PRO A 263 -4.97 -3.49 -3.15
N ALA A 264 -4.76 -4.31 -4.19
CA ALA A 264 -5.30 -3.98 -5.51
C ALA A 264 -6.82 -3.83 -5.39
N THR A 265 -7.40 -2.81 -6.02
CA THR A 265 -8.84 -2.51 -5.96
C THR A 265 -9.65 -3.79 -6.23
N PRO A 266 -10.47 -4.26 -5.27
CA PRO A 266 -11.32 -5.42 -5.52
C PRO A 266 -12.35 -5.10 -6.61
N LEU A 267 -12.75 -6.12 -7.38
CA LEU A 267 -13.91 -6.00 -8.26
C LEU A 267 -15.11 -5.60 -7.40
N GLU A 268 -15.74 -4.47 -7.70
CA GLU A 268 -16.71 -3.88 -6.77
C GLU A 268 -18.08 -4.60 -6.79
N GLY A 269 -18.30 -5.44 -7.80
CA GLY A 269 -19.47 -6.31 -7.95
C GLY A 269 -19.60 -6.84 -9.38
N MET A 270 -20.55 -7.75 -9.60
CA MET A 270 -21.01 -8.09 -10.95
C MET A 270 -21.75 -6.88 -11.51
N TYR A 271 -21.31 -6.36 -12.65
CA TYR A 271 -21.94 -5.23 -13.32
C TYR A 271 -23.08 -5.69 -14.20
N SER A 272 -22.88 -6.76 -14.96
CA SER A 272 -23.97 -7.40 -15.69
C SER A 272 -23.81 -8.90 -15.88
N ALA A 273 -24.94 -9.58 -16.05
CA ALA A 273 -25.00 -10.94 -16.59
C ALA A 273 -25.77 -10.92 -17.92
N GLY A 274 -25.18 -11.51 -18.96
CA GLY A 274 -25.61 -11.35 -20.34
C GLY A 274 -26.06 -12.64 -21.02
N VAL A 275 -27.09 -12.54 -21.86
CA VAL A 275 -27.57 -13.63 -22.73
C VAL A 275 -27.53 -13.25 -24.21
N MET A 276 -27.30 -14.24 -25.06
CA MET A 276 -27.35 -14.11 -26.52
C MET A 276 -28.79 -14.27 -27.02
N THR A 277 -29.20 -13.43 -27.97
CA THR A 277 -30.46 -13.59 -28.71
C THR A 277 -30.23 -13.60 -30.22
N ASN A 278 -31.16 -14.21 -30.95
CA ASN A 278 -31.25 -14.14 -32.40
C ASN A 278 -32.34 -13.13 -32.86
N ASP A 279 -33.07 -12.52 -31.93
CA ASP A 279 -34.17 -11.58 -32.22
C ASP A 279 -34.25 -10.51 -31.12
N TRP A 280 -33.73 -9.32 -31.41
CA TRP A 280 -33.64 -8.25 -30.41
C TRP A 280 -34.98 -7.59 -30.12
N GLU A 281 -35.91 -7.53 -31.08
CA GLU A 281 -37.24 -6.92 -30.90
C GLU A 281 -38.11 -7.77 -29.96
N LYS A 282 -38.17 -9.10 -30.19
CA LYS A 282 -38.84 -10.03 -29.26
C LYS A 282 -38.21 -10.03 -27.88
N SER A 283 -36.88 -9.88 -27.81
CA SER A 283 -36.16 -9.81 -26.54
C SER A 283 -36.49 -8.53 -25.78
N LEU A 284 -36.56 -7.39 -26.46
CA LEU A 284 -36.98 -6.11 -25.87
C LEU A 284 -38.41 -6.22 -25.32
N GLU A 285 -39.36 -6.74 -26.08
CA GLU A 285 -40.74 -6.94 -25.63
C GLU A 285 -40.81 -7.88 -24.41
N PHE A 286 -40.07 -8.99 -24.44
CA PHE A 286 -40.06 -9.94 -23.33
C PHE A 286 -39.42 -9.36 -22.05
N TYR A 287 -38.17 -8.89 -22.10
CA TYR A 287 -37.46 -8.44 -20.90
C TYR A 287 -38.01 -7.12 -20.37
N HIS A 288 -38.35 -6.15 -21.23
CA HIS A 288 -38.86 -4.86 -20.80
C HIS A 288 -40.36 -4.86 -20.49
N LYS A 289 -41.21 -5.37 -21.40
CA LYS A 289 -42.67 -5.28 -21.26
C LYS A 289 -43.27 -6.44 -20.48
N THR A 290 -42.77 -7.66 -20.68
CA THR A 290 -43.34 -8.86 -20.01
C THR A 290 -42.75 -9.08 -18.62
N LEU A 291 -41.43 -8.98 -18.46
CA LEU A 291 -40.75 -9.15 -17.17
C LEU A 291 -40.60 -7.84 -16.38
N GLY A 292 -40.91 -6.69 -16.99
CA GLY A 292 -40.90 -5.39 -16.32
C GLY A 292 -39.53 -4.81 -16.01
N PHE A 293 -38.45 -5.33 -16.62
CA PHE A 293 -37.11 -4.81 -16.37
C PHE A 293 -36.96 -3.39 -16.94
N GLU A 294 -36.25 -2.53 -16.21
CA GLU A 294 -36.05 -1.13 -16.58
C GLU A 294 -34.99 -1.03 -17.68
N LEU A 295 -35.36 -0.63 -18.90
CA LEU A 295 -34.42 -0.47 -20.01
C LEU A 295 -33.46 0.69 -19.76
N VAL A 296 -32.17 0.36 -19.62
CA VAL A 296 -31.08 1.33 -19.42
C VAL A 296 -30.54 1.85 -20.74
N MET A 297 -30.38 0.97 -21.74
CA MET A 297 -29.94 1.34 -23.08
C MET A 297 -30.31 0.30 -24.14
N ASN A 298 -30.43 0.73 -25.39
CA ASN A 298 -30.57 -0.11 -26.58
C ASN A 298 -29.80 0.58 -27.73
N VAL A 299 -28.62 0.06 -28.07
CA VAL A 299 -27.69 0.70 -29.02
C VAL A 299 -27.24 -0.27 -30.10
N GLU A 300 -27.05 0.26 -31.31
CA GLU A 300 -26.53 -0.47 -32.47
C GLU A 300 -25.00 -0.31 -32.57
N VAL A 301 -24.31 -1.40 -32.90
CA VAL A 301 -22.85 -1.44 -32.91
C VAL A 301 -22.31 -0.97 -34.25
N THR A 302 -21.70 0.22 -34.26
CA THR A 302 -21.10 0.80 -35.46
C THR A 302 -20.12 -0.17 -36.13
N GLY A 303 -20.36 -0.49 -37.40
CA GLY A 303 -19.50 -1.37 -38.19
C GLY A 303 -19.79 -2.88 -38.05
N GLN A 304 -20.81 -3.28 -37.28
CA GLN A 304 -21.24 -4.67 -37.17
C GLN A 304 -22.71 -4.80 -37.62
N ASN A 305 -22.91 -5.23 -38.87
CA ASN A 305 -24.20 -5.36 -39.58
C ASN A 305 -25.43 -5.58 -38.67
N GLY A 306 -26.11 -4.51 -38.25
CA GLY A 306 -27.33 -4.57 -37.42
C GLY A 306 -27.18 -5.18 -36.01
N ALA A 307 -25.96 -5.42 -35.51
CA ALA A 307 -25.72 -5.98 -34.19
C ALA A 307 -26.07 -4.97 -33.07
N ARG A 308 -26.61 -5.46 -31.94
CA ARG A 308 -27.21 -4.61 -30.89
C ARG A 308 -26.90 -5.06 -29.48
N TYR A 309 -26.64 -4.10 -28.59
CA TYR A 309 -26.58 -4.26 -27.15
C TYR A 309 -27.80 -3.62 -26.48
N MET A 310 -28.43 -4.36 -25.57
CA MET A 310 -29.46 -3.86 -24.67
C MET A 310 -29.06 -4.14 -23.22
N GLU A 311 -29.25 -3.18 -22.32
CA GLU A 311 -29.07 -3.38 -20.88
C GLU A 311 -30.34 -3.01 -20.12
N TYR A 312 -30.61 -3.74 -19.03
CA TYR A 312 -31.74 -3.53 -18.15
C TYR A 312 -31.32 -3.58 -16.67
N PHE A 313 -32.01 -2.86 -15.79
CA PHE A 313 -32.00 -3.19 -14.36
C PHE A 313 -33.12 -4.19 -14.06
N VAL A 314 -32.83 -5.20 -13.25
CA VAL A 314 -33.82 -6.21 -12.80
C VAL A 314 -34.86 -5.58 -11.87
N ASN A 315 -34.44 -4.61 -11.06
CA ASN A 315 -35.29 -3.73 -10.26
C ASN A 315 -34.56 -2.39 -10.02
N SER A 316 -35.28 -1.28 -9.89
CA SER A 316 -34.75 0.10 -9.80
C SER A 316 -33.88 0.38 -8.57
N GLY A 317 -33.82 -0.53 -7.59
CA GLY A 317 -32.92 -0.48 -6.44
C GLY A 317 -31.59 -1.24 -6.60
N GLU A 318 -31.43 -2.04 -7.64
CA GLU A 318 -30.24 -2.87 -7.85
C GLU A 318 -29.21 -2.19 -8.77
N LYS A 319 -27.92 -2.42 -8.48
CA LYS A 319 -26.81 -1.88 -9.30
C LYS A 319 -26.34 -2.87 -10.38
N THR A 320 -26.81 -4.11 -10.32
CA THR A 320 -26.49 -5.18 -11.26
C THR A 320 -27.45 -5.11 -12.44
N LYS A 321 -26.91 -5.18 -13.66
CA LYS A 321 -27.67 -5.14 -14.90
C LYS A 321 -27.85 -6.52 -15.51
N PHE A 322 -28.87 -6.65 -16.35
CA PHE A 322 -29.05 -7.77 -17.26
C PHE A 322 -28.76 -7.28 -18.68
N THR A 323 -27.89 -7.96 -19.42
CA THR A 323 -27.50 -7.57 -20.78
C THR A 323 -28.10 -8.55 -21.79
N VAL A 324 -28.59 -8.06 -22.93
CA VAL A 324 -28.99 -8.90 -24.06
C VAL A 324 -28.20 -8.44 -25.28
N TYR A 325 -27.49 -9.37 -25.91
CA TYR A 325 -26.71 -9.12 -27.11
C TYR A 325 -27.29 -9.84 -28.33
N TYR A 326 -27.40 -9.11 -29.44
CA TYR A 326 -27.78 -9.61 -30.75
C TYR A 326 -26.62 -9.41 -31.72
N GLY A 327 -26.10 -10.49 -32.31
CA GLY A 327 -24.92 -10.47 -33.16
C GLY A 327 -25.13 -10.01 -34.60
N GLY A 328 -26.34 -9.56 -34.97
CA GLY A 328 -26.70 -9.17 -36.33
C GLY A 328 -27.32 -10.30 -37.18
N PRO A 329 -27.83 -9.99 -38.39
CA PRO A 329 -28.61 -10.93 -39.22
C PRO A 329 -27.88 -12.21 -39.61
N ASP A 330 -26.56 -12.13 -39.78
CA ASP A 330 -25.71 -13.25 -40.20
C ASP A 330 -25.22 -14.10 -39.01
N SER A 331 -25.60 -13.75 -37.78
CA SER A 331 -25.16 -14.44 -36.57
C SER A 331 -26.13 -15.54 -36.13
N ASN A 332 -25.59 -16.68 -35.68
CA ASN A 332 -26.34 -17.76 -35.05
C ASN A 332 -25.74 -18.07 -33.66
N CYS A 333 -25.72 -17.06 -32.80
CA CYS A 333 -25.03 -17.09 -31.50
C CYS A 333 -25.91 -17.51 -30.31
N ALA A 334 -27.25 -17.56 -30.45
CA ALA A 334 -28.10 -18.10 -29.39
C ALA A 334 -27.74 -19.57 -29.09
N GLY A 335 -27.52 -19.89 -27.80
CA GLY A 335 -27.15 -21.22 -27.33
C GLY A 335 -25.66 -21.59 -27.46
N GLN A 336 -24.84 -20.77 -28.14
CA GLN A 336 -23.38 -21.00 -28.24
C GLN A 336 -22.66 -20.24 -27.13
N ASN A 337 -22.57 -20.87 -25.96
CA ASN A 337 -22.18 -20.18 -24.73
C ASN A 337 -20.72 -19.70 -24.72
N LYS A 338 -20.52 -18.37 -24.64
CA LYS A 338 -19.34 -17.73 -24.05
C LYS A 338 -19.89 -16.75 -23.02
N ALA A 339 -19.60 -16.97 -21.74
CA ALA A 339 -20.36 -16.39 -20.64
C ALA A 339 -20.42 -14.85 -20.70
N GLY A 340 -21.64 -14.29 -20.78
CA GLY A 340 -21.87 -12.84 -20.78
C GLY A 340 -21.67 -12.18 -19.41
N ILE A 341 -20.76 -12.67 -18.57
CA ILE A 341 -20.53 -12.16 -17.22
C ILE A 341 -19.60 -10.95 -17.31
N SER A 342 -20.04 -9.82 -16.75
CA SER A 342 -19.24 -8.61 -16.67
C SER A 342 -19.13 -8.06 -15.24
N PHE A 343 -17.96 -7.52 -14.91
CA PHE A 343 -17.66 -6.93 -13.61
C PHE A 343 -17.46 -5.42 -13.69
N GLY A 344 -17.88 -4.72 -12.65
CA GLY A 344 -17.80 -3.27 -12.57
C GLY A 344 -16.46 -2.81 -12.01
N VAL A 345 -15.78 -1.90 -12.72
CA VAL A 345 -14.50 -1.33 -12.31
C VAL A 345 -14.56 0.21 -12.37
N LYS A 346 -14.24 0.90 -11.26
CA LYS A 346 -14.16 2.37 -11.23
C LYS A 346 -12.92 2.93 -11.93
N ASP A 347 -11.86 2.12 -12.04
CA ASP A 347 -10.63 2.46 -12.74
C ASP A 347 -10.29 1.32 -13.70
N MET A 348 -10.76 1.45 -14.93
CA MET A 348 -10.59 0.44 -15.98
C MET A 348 -9.11 0.20 -16.29
N GLN A 349 -8.31 1.27 -16.41
CA GLN A 349 -6.92 1.17 -16.81
C GLN A 349 -6.09 0.57 -15.69
N GLY A 350 -6.20 1.09 -14.46
CA GLY A 350 -5.49 0.54 -13.31
C GLY A 350 -5.89 -0.91 -12.98
N THR A 351 -7.16 -1.28 -13.20
CA THR A 351 -7.60 -2.68 -13.00
C THR A 351 -7.03 -3.60 -14.08
N TYR A 352 -7.06 -3.20 -15.36
CA TYR A 352 -6.42 -3.95 -16.45
C TYR A 352 -4.92 -4.16 -16.21
N ASP A 353 -4.18 -3.09 -15.92
CA ASP A 353 -2.73 -3.16 -15.70
C ASP A 353 -2.39 -4.06 -14.50
N SER A 354 -3.22 -4.04 -13.45
CA SER A 354 -3.08 -4.92 -12.28
C SER A 354 -3.38 -6.40 -12.59
N LEU A 355 -4.32 -6.70 -13.49
CA LEU A 355 -4.70 -8.06 -13.84
C LEU A 355 -3.72 -8.69 -14.85
N VAL A 356 -3.30 -7.95 -15.88
CA VAL A 356 -2.22 -8.38 -16.81
C VAL A 356 -0.95 -8.72 -16.02
N LYS A 357 -0.57 -7.87 -15.06
CA LYS A 357 0.56 -8.10 -14.15
C LYS A 357 0.46 -9.40 -13.34
N LYS A 358 -0.77 -9.84 -13.02
CA LYS A 358 -1.04 -11.10 -12.30
C LYS A 358 -1.11 -12.32 -13.23
N GLY A 359 -0.81 -12.17 -14.52
CA GLY A 359 -0.84 -13.25 -15.50
C GLY A 359 -2.21 -13.54 -16.10
N VAL A 360 -3.22 -12.70 -15.82
CA VAL A 360 -4.53 -12.78 -16.49
C VAL A 360 -4.35 -12.37 -17.95
N LYS A 361 -4.78 -13.22 -18.87
CA LYS A 361 -4.75 -12.90 -20.30
C LYS A 361 -5.90 -11.95 -20.63
N PHE A 362 -5.66 -11.05 -21.57
CA PHE A 362 -6.70 -10.20 -22.14
C PHE A 362 -6.77 -10.42 -23.64
N SER A 363 -7.97 -10.78 -24.12
CA SER A 363 -8.31 -10.85 -25.55
C SER A 363 -8.62 -9.46 -26.11
N MET A 364 -9.06 -8.52 -25.24
CA MET A 364 -9.28 -7.11 -25.58
C MET A 364 -8.81 -6.20 -24.44
N PRO A 365 -7.81 -5.32 -24.63
CA PRO A 365 -7.42 -4.31 -23.64
C PRO A 365 -8.50 -3.20 -23.50
N PRO A 366 -8.40 -2.32 -22.49
CA PRO A 366 -9.27 -1.15 -22.32
C PRO A 366 -9.49 -0.36 -23.61
N THR A 367 -10.68 -0.52 -24.17
CA THR A 367 -11.09 0.05 -25.45
C THR A 367 -12.30 0.94 -25.22
N LYS A 368 -12.27 2.17 -25.75
CA LYS A 368 -13.42 3.09 -25.71
C LYS A 368 -14.45 2.66 -26.75
N MET A 369 -15.63 2.29 -26.27
CA MET A 369 -16.81 1.98 -27.06
C MET A 369 -17.85 3.12 -26.94
N PRO A 370 -18.84 3.21 -27.84
CA PRO A 370 -19.90 4.23 -27.76
C PRO A 370 -20.70 4.23 -26.45
N TRP A 371 -20.74 3.10 -25.73
CA TRP A 371 -21.49 2.92 -24.47
C TRP A 371 -20.60 2.90 -23.20
N GLY A 372 -19.28 3.07 -23.32
CA GLY A 372 -18.36 3.04 -22.16
C GLY A 372 -16.96 2.52 -22.50
N THR A 373 -16.10 2.39 -21.50
CA THR A 373 -14.79 1.72 -21.68
C THR A 373 -14.90 0.26 -21.23
N MET A 374 -14.45 -0.67 -22.08
CA MET A 374 -14.56 -2.12 -21.88
C MET A 374 -13.21 -2.81 -22.05
N ALA A 375 -12.97 -3.90 -21.32
CA ALA A 375 -11.90 -4.87 -21.59
C ALA A 375 -12.45 -6.31 -21.51
N GLN A 376 -11.80 -7.27 -22.15
CA GLN A 376 -12.11 -8.70 -22.04
C GLN A 376 -10.88 -9.48 -21.56
N MET A 377 -11.06 -10.23 -20.48
CA MET A 377 -10.06 -11.11 -19.87
C MET A 377 -10.45 -12.58 -20.04
N GLU A 378 -9.46 -13.47 -20.03
CA GLU A 378 -9.68 -14.92 -20.01
C GLU A 378 -9.39 -15.47 -18.62
N ASP A 379 -10.24 -16.38 -18.15
CA ASP A 379 -9.95 -17.21 -16.98
C ASP A 379 -9.00 -18.40 -17.35
N PRO A 380 -8.56 -19.22 -16.37
CA PRO A 380 -7.65 -20.35 -16.64
C PRO A 380 -8.21 -21.41 -17.61
N ASP A 381 -9.53 -21.53 -17.69
CA ASP A 381 -10.24 -22.51 -18.55
C ASP A 381 -10.57 -21.93 -19.94
N GLY A 382 -10.25 -20.66 -20.19
CA GLY A 382 -10.44 -19.97 -21.47
C GLY A 382 -11.82 -19.31 -21.64
N ASN A 383 -12.58 -19.13 -20.57
CA ASN A 383 -13.83 -18.37 -20.61
C ASN A 383 -13.51 -16.87 -20.72
N SER A 384 -14.15 -16.18 -21.67
CA SER A 384 -14.05 -14.72 -21.79
C SER A 384 -14.97 -14.06 -20.77
N LEU A 385 -14.41 -13.17 -19.95
CA LEU A 385 -15.09 -12.38 -18.93
C LEU A 385 -14.87 -10.90 -19.22
N THR A 386 -15.91 -10.08 -19.05
CA THR A 386 -15.86 -8.66 -19.43
C THR A 386 -15.62 -7.77 -18.21
N LEU A 387 -14.82 -6.71 -18.36
CA LEU A 387 -14.74 -5.61 -17.41
C LEU A 387 -15.39 -4.38 -18.04
N ASN A 388 -16.26 -3.70 -17.29
CA ASN A 388 -16.93 -2.45 -17.72
C ASN A 388 -16.62 -1.31 -16.74
N GLY A 389 -16.28 -0.14 -17.29
CA GLY A 389 -16.11 1.09 -16.51
C GLY A 389 -17.42 1.55 -15.89
N LEU A 390 -17.41 1.81 -14.58
CA LEU A 390 -18.55 2.36 -13.80
C LEU A 390 -18.66 3.89 -13.91
#